data_AF-A0A960HHF5-F1
#
_entry.id   AF-A0A960HHF5-F1
#
_cell.length_a   1.000
_cell.length_b   1.000
_cell.length_c   1.000
_cell.angle_alpha   90.00
_cell.angle_beta   90.00
_cell.angle_gamma   90.00
#
_symmetry.space_group_name_H-M   'P 1'
#
loop_
_entity.id
_entity.type
_entity.pdbx_description
1 polymer ?
#
loop_
_entity_poly.entity_id
_entity_poly.type
_entity_poly.pdbx_seq_one_letter_code
_entity_poly.pdbx_strand_id
1 'polypeptide(L)' 'QSDLHAAVPVYEELPGWKADLSQITETHELPAAAEAYLAFLEEQVGVPVTLVGVGPGREQFVHRNA' A
#
# COMPACT_ATOMS: atom_id res chain seq x y z
N GLN A 1 -17.86 18.28 -15.97
CA GLN A 1 -16.69 17.76 -15.23
C GLN A 1 -15.60 18.82 -15.38
N SER A 2 -15.65 19.88 -14.58
CA SER A 2 -14.98 21.15 -14.90
C SER A 2 -13.88 21.52 -13.89
N ASP A 3 -14.08 21.23 -12.60
CA ASP A 3 -13.19 21.74 -11.55
C ASP A 3 -11.97 20.84 -11.28
N LEU A 4 -12.07 19.54 -11.54
CA LEU A 4 -10.98 18.60 -11.30
C LEU A 4 -9.81 18.75 -12.28
N HIS A 5 -10.04 19.30 -13.48
CA HIS A 5 -9.03 19.37 -14.52
C HIS A 5 -7.84 20.28 -14.14
N ALA A 6 -8.08 21.29 -13.32
CA ALA A 6 -7.09 22.28 -12.91
C ALA A 6 -6.51 21.98 -11.51
N ALA A 7 -6.96 20.90 -10.86
CA ALA A 7 -6.44 20.51 -9.57
C ALA A 7 -4.96 20.13 -9.68
N VAL A 8 -4.14 20.72 -8.81
CA VAL A 8 -2.73 20.37 -8.68
C VAL A 8 -2.60 19.41 -7.50
N PRO A 9 -2.10 18.18 -7.71
CA PRO A 9 -1.90 17.23 -6.63
C PRO A 9 -0.81 17.73 -5.68
N VAL A 10 -1.07 17.60 -4.38
CA VAL A 10 -0.06 17.80 -3.33
C VAL A 10 0.43 16.41 -2.94
N TYR A 11 1.70 16.14 -3.22
CA TYR A 11 2.32 14.84 -3.00
C TYR A 11 3.13 14.81 -1.71
N GLU A 12 3.23 13.61 -1.15
CA GLU A 12 4.17 13.28 -0.09
C GLU A 12 5.15 12.22 -0.61
N GLU A 13 6.42 12.36 -0.24
CA GLU A 13 7.49 11.45 -0.65
C GLU A 13 7.76 10.44 0.46
N LEU A 14 7.64 9.15 0.14
CA LEU A 14 7.94 8.05 1.05
C LEU A 14 9.09 7.19 0.52
N PRO A 15 9.87 6.54 1.40
CA PRO A 15 10.89 5.59 0.97
C PRO A 15 10.28 4.44 0.17
N GLY A 16 10.84 4.15 -1.00
CA GLY A 16 10.48 2.97 -1.77
C GLY A 16 11.19 1.70 -1.30
N TRP A 17 10.82 0.58 -1.91
CA TRP A 17 11.49 -0.72 -1.75
C TRP A 17 11.83 -1.30 -3.12
N LYS A 18 12.84 -2.17 -3.17
CA LYS A 18 13.26 -2.91 -4.37
C LYS A 18 13.06 -4.43 -4.26
N ALA A 19 12.51 -4.89 -3.13
CA ALA A 19 12.23 -6.29 -2.90
C ALA A 19 11.05 -6.75 -3.77
N ASP A 20 11.14 -7.97 -4.30
CA ASP A 20 9.99 -8.63 -4.91
C ASP A 20 9.01 -9.07 -3.81
N LEU A 21 7.74 -8.72 -3.98
CA LEU A 21 6.67 -9.05 -3.04
C LEU A 21 5.86 -10.27 -3.48
N SER A 22 6.07 -10.78 -4.69
CA SER A 22 5.17 -11.76 -5.33
C SER A 22 5.00 -13.07 -4.56
N GLN A 23 5.97 -13.44 -3.72
CA GLN A 23 5.95 -14.69 -2.93
C GLN A 23 5.55 -14.48 -1.47
N ILE A 24 5.32 -13.24 -1.05
CA ILE A 24 5.00 -12.91 0.34
C ILE A 24 3.53 -13.19 0.61
N THR A 25 3.24 -13.87 1.72
CA THR A 25 1.85 -14.12 2.16
C THR A 25 1.59 -13.62 3.58
N GLU A 26 2.64 -13.31 4.33
CA GLU A 26 2.54 -12.84 5.70
C GLU A 26 2.95 -11.38 5.84
N THR A 27 2.28 -10.66 6.75
CA THR A 27 2.52 -9.22 6.93
C THR A 27 3.97 -8.93 7.31
N HIS A 28 4.53 -9.72 8.22
CA HIS A 28 5.87 -9.51 8.77
C HIS A 28 7.02 -9.70 7.75
N GLU A 29 6.73 -10.30 6.60
CA GLU A 29 7.69 -10.47 5.51
C GLU A 29 7.77 -9.23 4.61
N LEU A 30 6.82 -8.30 4.73
CA LEU A 30 6.83 -7.06 3.98
C LEU A 30 8.05 -6.20 4.35
N PRO A 31 8.68 -5.54 3.37
CA PRO A 31 9.70 -4.55 3.67
C PRO A 31 9.15 -3.45 4.58
N ALA A 32 9.95 -2.99 5.55
CA ALA A 32 9.53 -1.93 6.47
C ALA A 32 9.02 -0.66 5.76
N ALA A 33 9.61 -0.32 4.60
CA ALA A 33 9.14 0.79 3.77
C ALA A 33 7.74 0.56 3.18
N ALA A 34 7.39 -0.68 2.83
CA ALA A 34 6.06 -1.05 2.36
C ALA A 34 5.03 -1.02 3.50
N GLU A 35 5.40 -1.51 4.69
CA GLU A 35 4.54 -1.39 5.88
C GLU A 35 4.28 0.08 6.25
N ALA A 36 5.30 0.93 6.22
CA ALA A 36 5.17 2.36 6.47
C ALA A 36 4.25 3.04 5.43
N TYR A 37 4.34 2.65 4.17
CA TYR A 37 3.45 3.14 3.12
C TYR A 37 1.99 2.73 3.36
N LEU A 38 1.74 1.49 3.81
CA LEU A 38 0.40 1.04 4.17
C LEU A 38 -0.16 1.82 5.36
N ALA A 39 0.66 2.04 6.40
CA ALA A 39 0.26 2.84 7.56
C ALA A 39 -0.08 4.29 7.19
N PHE A 40 0.70 4.89 6.27
CA PHE A 40 0.41 6.21 5.73
C PHE A 40 -0.97 6.23 5.03
N LEU A 41 -1.28 5.25 4.18
CA LEU A 41 -2.58 5.16 3.53
C LEU A 41 -3.74 4.99 4.53
N GLU A 42 -3.55 4.17 5.56
CA GLU A 42 -4.54 3.98 6.63
C GLU A 42 -4.84 5.29 7.37
N GLU A 43 -3.81 6.10 7.64
CA GLU A 43 -3.95 7.43 8.25
C GLU A 43 -4.69 8.41 7.33
N GLN A 44 -4.32 8.45 6.04
CA GLN A 44 -4.93 9.38 5.08
C GLN A 44 -6.41 9.06 4.79
N VAL A 45 -6.76 7.77 4.72
CA VAL A 45 -8.12 7.31 4.39
C VAL A 45 -8.98 7.13 5.65
N GLY A 46 -8.36 6.96 6.82
CA GLY A 46 -9.04 6.78 8.11
C GLY A 46 -9.69 5.41 8.29
N VAL A 47 -9.27 4.41 7.53
CA VAL A 47 -9.79 3.03 7.61
C VAL A 47 -8.64 2.02 7.48
N PRO A 48 -8.74 0.85 8.13
CA PRO A 48 -7.69 -0.16 8.08
C PRO A 48 -7.60 -0.86 6.71
N VAL A 49 -6.37 -1.18 6.30
CA VAL A 49 -6.05 -1.99 5.12
C VAL A 49 -5.83 -3.43 5.56
N THR A 50 -6.83 -4.28 5.37
CA THR A 50 -6.84 -5.67 5.86
C THR A 50 -6.36 -6.68 4.82
N LEU A 51 -6.30 -6.30 3.55
CA LEU A 51 -5.90 -7.17 2.45
C LEU A 51 -5.05 -6.42 1.44
N VAL A 52 -3.88 -6.96 1.11
CA VAL A 52 -2.94 -6.36 0.15
C VAL A 52 -2.58 -7.38 -0.92
N GLY A 53 -2.91 -7.09 -2.18
CA GLY A 53 -2.48 -7.91 -3.32
C GLY A 53 -1.00 -7.65 -3.64
N VAL A 54 -0.18 -8.70 -3.69
CA VAL A 54 1.26 -8.62 -3.95
C VAL A 54 1.67 -9.24 -5.29
N GLY A 55 0.71 -9.78 -6.05
CA GLY A 55 0.93 -10.34 -7.37
C GLY A 55 -0.37 -10.64 -8.13
N PRO A 56 -0.28 -11.11 -9.39
CA PRO A 56 -1.43 -11.41 -10.23
C PRO A 56 -2.19 -12.69 -9.85
N GLY A 57 -1.57 -13.60 -9.10
CA GLY A 57 -2.13 -14.88 -8.69
C GLY A 57 -3.19 -14.75 -7.59
N ARG A 58 -4.17 -15.66 -7.60
CA ARG A 58 -5.28 -15.67 -6.63
C ARG A 58 -4.82 -15.77 -5.17
N GLU A 59 -3.69 -16.42 -4.93
CA GLU A 59 -3.11 -16.62 -3.59
C GLU A 59 -2.02 -15.58 -3.26
N GLN A 60 -1.70 -14.68 -4.18
CA GLN A 60 -0.66 -13.65 -4.01
C GLN A 60 -1.24 -12.43 -3.29
N PHE A 61 -1.63 -12.63 -2.04
CA PHE A 61 -2.09 -11.57 -1.15
C PHE A 61 -1.56 -11.76 0.27
N VAL A 62 -1.50 -10.66 1.00
CA VAL A 62 -1.17 -10.62 2.42
C VAL A 62 -2.41 -10.24 3.21
N HIS A 63 -2.75 -11.08 4.19
CA HIS A 63 -3.73 -10.72 5.21
C HIS A 63 -3.07 -9.90 6.31
N ARG A 64 -3.67 -8.75 6.62
CA ARG A 64 -3.28 -7.88 7.73
C ARG A 64 -4.39 -7.90 8.78
N ASN A 65 -4.01 -8.15 10.03
CA ASN A 65 -4.88 -7.91 11.17
C ASN A 65 -4.59 -6.49 11.66
N ALA A 66 -5.50 -5.57 11.36
CA ALA A 66 -5.46 -4.21 11.89
C ALA A 66 -5.97 -4.15 13.34
#